data_AF-A0A7K3GAQ3-F1
#
_entry.id   AF-A0A7K3GAQ3-F1
#
_cell.length_a   1.000
_cell.length_b   1.000
_cell.length_c   1.000
_cell.angle_alpha   90.00
_cell.angle_beta   90.00
_cell.angle_gamma   90.00
#
_symmetry.space_group_name_H-M   'P 1'
#
loop_
_entity.id
_entity.type
_entity.pdbx_description
1 polymer ?
#
loop_
_entity_poly.entity_id
_entity_poly.type
_entity_poly.pdbx_seq_one_letter_code
_entity_poly.pdbx_strand_id
1 'polypeptide(L)'
;MRGAELGHHRGDCSFETILRPYDLTGDPVLRRIADVVHEADVVDDERFHAPGAPGPDVVLRGLSMTGDDTHTMTVANPVFDGLYAYCRRAASLGREPA
;
A
#
# COMPACT_ATOMS: atom_id res chain seq x y z
N MET A 1 7.04 0.08 15.69
CA MET A 1 7.56 0.94 16.80
C MET A 1 6.70 2.18 16.90
N ARG A 2 6.18 2.53 18.07
CA ARG A 2 5.42 3.78 18.24
C ARG A 2 6.37 4.98 18.25
N GLY A 3 6.03 6.04 17.52
CA GLY A 3 6.82 7.27 17.46
C GLY A 3 8.04 7.24 16.53
N ALA A 4 8.19 6.20 15.69
CA ALA A 4 9.20 6.19 14.64
C ALA A 4 8.88 7.26 13.57
N GLU A 5 9.91 7.90 13.01
CA GLU A 5 9.76 8.95 11.99
C GLU A 5 8.92 8.48 10.80
N LEU A 6 9.14 7.25 10.34
CA LEU A 6 8.45 6.64 9.19
C LEU A 6 7.32 5.67 9.60
N GLY A 7 6.80 5.79 10.83
CA GLY A 7 5.68 5.00 11.34
C GLY A 7 4.33 5.71 11.13
N HIS A 8 3.27 5.21 11.78
CA HIS A 8 1.95 5.82 11.67
C HIS A 8 1.92 7.19 12.36
N HIS A 9 1.40 8.20 11.66
CA HIS A 9 1.28 9.57 12.17
C HIS A 9 -0.06 10.18 11.84
N ARG A 10 -0.78 10.66 12.86
CA ARG A 10 -2.04 11.42 12.69
C ARG A 10 -3.10 10.73 11.82
N GLY A 11 -3.19 9.40 11.92
CA GLY A 11 -4.11 8.57 11.14
C GLY A 11 -3.52 8.06 9.83
N ASP A 12 -2.37 8.56 9.38
CA ASP A 12 -1.71 8.05 8.18
C ASP A 12 -0.97 6.74 8.49
N CYS A 13 -1.03 5.79 7.55
CA CYS A 13 -0.25 4.55 7.61
C CYS A 13 1.23 4.82 7.32
N SER A 14 2.10 3.87 7.62
CA SER A 14 3.55 4.05 7.44
C SER A 14 3.90 4.44 5.99
N PHE A 15 3.25 3.84 4.99
CA PHE A 15 3.51 4.16 3.59
C PHE A 15 3.20 5.63 3.25
N GLU A 16 2.06 6.15 3.69
CA GLU A 16 1.69 7.57 3.50
C GLU A 16 2.71 8.52 4.13
N THR A 17 3.21 8.17 5.31
CA THR A 17 4.21 8.99 6.02
C THR A 17 5.57 8.96 5.34
N ILE A 18 5.94 7.83 4.72
CA ILE A 18 7.17 7.67 3.93
C ILE A 18 7.14 8.56 2.69
N LEU A 19 6.01 8.76 2.01
CA LEU A 19 5.97 9.53 0.76
C LEU A 19 6.40 11.00 0.94
N ARG A 20 6.21 11.58 2.14
CA ARG A 20 6.46 13.00 2.43
C ARG A 20 7.95 13.40 2.40
N PRO A 21 8.85 12.80 3.19
CA PRO A 21 10.26 13.18 3.20
C PRO A 21 10.97 12.96 1.86
N TYR A 22 10.43 12.11 0.99
CA TYR A 22 10.98 11.84 -0.34
C TYR A 22 10.32 12.63 -1.48
N ASP A 23 9.42 13.57 -1.18
CA ASP A 23 8.69 14.39 -2.17
C ASP A 23 7.90 13.55 -3.22
N LEU A 24 7.37 12.42 -2.79
CA LEU A 24 6.66 11.46 -3.64
C LEU A 24 5.13 11.62 -3.61
N THR A 25 4.60 12.53 -2.78
CA THR A 25 3.15 12.75 -2.64
C THR A 25 2.47 13.28 -3.91
N GLY A 26 3.25 13.85 -4.83
CA GLY A 26 2.76 14.33 -6.13
C GLY A 26 2.39 13.21 -7.11
N ASP A 27 2.94 12.00 -6.93
CA ASP A 27 2.73 10.90 -7.86
C ASP A 27 1.30 10.29 -7.70
N PRO A 28 0.45 10.34 -8.74
CA PRO A 28 -0.90 9.80 -8.67
C PRO A 28 -0.97 8.27 -8.54
N VAL A 29 0.06 7.56 -9.03
CA VAL A 29 0.17 6.10 -8.90
C VAL A 29 0.48 5.72 -7.47
N LEU A 30 1.49 6.36 -6.86
CA LEU A 30 1.84 6.11 -5.46
C LEU A 30 0.71 6.50 -4.51
N ARG A 31 -0.04 7.55 -4.82
CA ARG A 31 -1.23 7.93 -4.04
C ARG A 31 -2.30 6.85 -4.06
N ARG A 32 -2.61 6.28 -5.24
CA ARG A 32 -3.60 5.19 -5.33
C ARG A 32 -3.15 3.93 -4.58
N ILE A 33 -1.85 3.65 -4.56
CA ILE A 33 -1.30 2.57 -3.74
C ILE A 33 -1.42 2.92 -2.26
N ALA A 34 -1.19 4.18 -1.88
CA ALA A 34 -1.33 4.63 -0.50
C ALA A 34 -2.77 4.47 0.00
N ASP A 35 -3.78 4.79 -0.81
CA ASP A 35 -5.18 4.54 -0.51
C ASP A 35 -5.44 3.05 -0.23
N VAL A 36 -4.90 2.16 -1.07
CA VAL A 36 -5.03 0.69 -0.92
C VAL A 36 -4.35 0.18 0.35
N VAL A 37 -3.13 0.66 0.63
CA VAL A 37 -2.36 0.24 1.81
C VAL A 37 -3.00 0.77 3.09
N HIS A 38 -3.49 2.02 3.08
CA HIS A 38 -4.17 2.61 4.21
C HIS A 38 -5.39 1.79 4.61
N GLU A 39 -6.27 1.47 3.66
CA GLU A 39 -7.49 0.68 3.93
C GLU A 39 -7.17 -0.75 4.42
N ALA A 40 -6.02 -1.32 4.05
CA ALA A 40 -5.58 -2.61 4.56
C ALA A 40 -5.01 -2.54 6.00
N ASP A 41 -4.29 -1.46 6.30
CA ASP A 41 -3.43 -1.31 7.49
C ASP A 41 -4.10 -0.55 8.64
N VAL A 42 -4.99 0.40 8.33
CA VAL A 42 -5.69 1.24 9.31
C VAL A 42 -7.11 0.71 9.51
N VAL A 43 -7.28 -0.08 10.58
CA VAL A 43 -8.57 -0.66 10.96
C VAL A 43 -9.54 0.45 11.41
N ASP A 44 -10.81 0.31 11.01
CA ASP A 44 -11.92 1.23 11.32
C ASP A 44 -11.80 2.63 10.69
N ASP A 45 -10.95 2.82 9.66
CA ASP A 45 -10.87 4.03 8.84
C ASP A 45 -11.17 3.69 7.36
N GLU A 46 -12.40 3.95 6.91
CA GLU A 46 -12.88 3.66 5.54
C GLU A 46 -12.81 4.88 4.59
N ARG A 47 -11.86 5.81 4.84
CA ARG A 47 -11.82 7.13 4.18
C ARG A 47 -11.58 7.10 2.67
N PHE A 48 -10.94 6.07 2.13
CA PHE A 48 -10.52 6.01 0.73
C PHE A 48 -11.35 5.06 -0.13
N HIS A 49 -12.16 4.18 0.48
CA HIS A 49 -13.01 3.23 -0.23
C HIS A 49 -12.26 2.50 -1.37
N ALA A 50 -11.09 1.93 -1.08
CA ALA A 50 -10.23 1.30 -2.09
C ALA A 50 -10.63 -0.17 -2.32
N PRO A 51 -11.35 -0.54 -3.41
CA PRO A 51 -11.88 -1.89 -3.57
C PRO A 51 -10.80 -2.96 -3.77
N GLY A 52 -9.58 -2.53 -4.12
CA GLY A 52 -8.42 -3.39 -4.23
C GLY A 52 -7.77 -3.75 -2.90
N ALA A 53 -8.07 -3.04 -1.80
CA ALA A 53 -7.44 -3.24 -0.49
C ALA A 53 -7.62 -4.65 0.12
N PRO A 54 -8.81 -5.30 0.04
CA PRO A 54 -9.00 -6.63 0.62
C PRO A 54 -8.04 -7.71 0.07
N GLY A 55 -7.56 -7.55 -1.17
CA GLY A 55 -6.65 -8.51 -1.81
C GLY A 55 -5.26 -8.55 -1.14
N PRO A 56 -4.46 -7.47 -1.24
CA PRO A 56 -3.18 -7.36 -0.54
C PRO A 56 -3.33 -7.59 0.95
N ASP A 57 -4.43 -7.13 1.55
CA ASP A 57 -4.67 -7.30 2.98
C ASP A 57 -4.63 -8.78 3.41
N VAL A 58 -5.52 -9.60 2.84
CA VAL A 58 -5.61 -11.02 3.18
C VAL A 58 -4.31 -11.75 2.83
N VAL A 59 -3.69 -11.42 1.69
CA VAL A 59 -2.44 -12.06 1.26
C VAL A 59 -1.30 -11.75 2.23
N LEU A 60 -1.08 -10.48 2.60
CA LEU A 60 0.02 -10.09 3.47
C LEU A 60 -0.19 -10.58 4.91
N ARG A 61 -1.42 -10.52 5.44
CA ARG A 61 -1.75 -11.12 6.74
C ARG A 61 -1.50 -12.64 6.71
N GLY A 62 -1.89 -13.32 5.65
CA GLY A 62 -1.62 -14.75 5.47
C GLY A 62 -0.13 -15.08 5.45
N LEU A 63 0.67 -14.32 4.70
CA LEU A 63 2.13 -14.51 4.63
C LEU A 63 2.80 -14.36 6.01
N SER A 64 2.33 -13.42 6.83
CA SER A 64 2.83 -13.21 8.19
C SER A 64 2.59 -14.41 9.13
N MET A 65 1.64 -15.29 8.79
CA MET A 65 1.33 -16.49 9.57
C MET A 65 2.14 -17.71 9.13
N THR A 66 2.76 -17.68 7.94
CA THR A 66 3.42 -18.84 7.33
C THR A 66 4.93 -18.68 7.15
N GLY A 67 5.49 -17.52 7.47
CA GLY A 67 6.92 -17.24 7.31
C GLY A 67 7.42 -16.13 8.23
N ASP A 68 8.65 -15.70 8.00
CA ASP A 68 9.25 -14.54 8.65
C ASP A 68 9.18 -13.29 7.74
N ASP A 69 9.76 -12.18 8.21
CA ASP A 69 9.80 -10.93 7.47
C ASP A 69 10.54 -11.07 6.13
N THR A 70 11.60 -11.88 6.07
CA THR A 70 12.39 -12.09 4.84
C THR A 70 11.57 -12.83 3.80
N HIS A 71 10.86 -13.88 4.22
CA HIS A 71 9.94 -14.61 3.35
C HIS A 71 8.81 -13.70 2.86
N THR A 72 8.18 -12.96 3.77
CA THR A 72 7.12 -12.02 3.45
C THR A 72 7.59 -11.00 2.41
N MET A 73 8.78 -10.42 2.58
CA MET A 73 9.32 -9.45 1.63
C MET A 73 9.66 -10.06 0.28
N THR A 74 10.18 -11.29 0.26
CA THR A 74 10.49 -12.01 -0.99
C THR A 74 9.24 -12.18 -1.86
N VAL A 75 8.09 -12.45 -1.24
CA VAL A 75 6.81 -12.63 -1.96
C VAL A 75 6.11 -11.29 -2.23
N ALA A 76 6.09 -10.38 -1.25
CA ALA A 76 5.36 -9.11 -1.35
C ALA A 76 5.99 -8.16 -2.37
N ASN A 77 7.32 -8.15 -2.52
CA ASN A 77 8.01 -7.27 -3.47
C ASN A 77 7.46 -7.38 -4.91
N PRO A 78 7.46 -8.56 -5.57
CA PRO A 78 6.91 -8.67 -6.92
C PRO A 78 5.39 -8.42 -6.98
N VAL A 79 4.65 -8.63 -5.89
CA VAL A 79 3.22 -8.29 -5.82
C VAL A 79 3.03 -6.77 -5.88
N PHE A 80 3.79 -6.00 -5.11
CA PHE A 80 3.73 -4.54 -5.15
C PHE A 80 4.29 -3.97 -6.45
N ASP A 81 5.30 -4.58 -7.07
CA ASP A 81 5.75 -4.21 -8.42
C ASP A 81 4.62 -4.38 -9.45
N GLY A 82 3.89 -5.50 -9.37
CA GLY A 82 2.72 -5.76 -10.20
C GLY A 82 1.59 -4.77 -9.97
N LEU A 83 1.28 -4.48 -8.70
CA LEU A 83 0.27 -3.48 -8.32
C LEU A 83 0.64 -2.08 -8.85
N TYR A 84 1.91 -1.68 -8.72
CA TYR A 84 2.40 -0.42 -9.27
C TYR A 84 2.28 -0.37 -10.79
N ALA A 85 2.69 -1.43 -11.49
CA ALA A 85 2.55 -1.52 -12.95
C ALA A 85 1.07 -1.45 -13.39
N TYR A 86 0.18 -2.11 -12.66
CA TYR A 86 -1.27 -2.07 -12.89
C TYR A 86 -1.83 -0.67 -12.69
N CYS A 87 -1.56 -0.02 -11.55
CA CYS A 87 -2.02 1.34 -11.26
C CYS A 87 -1.45 2.37 -12.26
N ARG A 88 -0.18 2.24 -12.63
CA ARG A 88 0.45 3.08 -13.67
C ARG A 88 -0.24 2.88 -15.02
N ARG A 89 -0.55 1.63 -15.38
CA ARG A 89 -1.29 1.35 -16.62
C ARG A 89 -2.69 1.96 -16.57
N ALA A 90 -3.38 1.83 -15.44
CA ALA A 90 -4.69 2.42 -15.23
C ALA A 90 -4.67 3.94 -15.42
N ALA A 91 -3.71 4.62 -14.78
CA ALA A 91 -3.53 6.06 -14.89
C ALA A 91 -3.26 6.49 -16.34
N SER A 92 -2.43 5.76 -17.07
CA SER A 92 -2.16 6.05 -18.49
C SER A 92 -3.37 5.85 -19.41
N LEU A 93 -4.28 4.93 -19.05
CA LEU A 93 -5.47 4.60 -19.83
C LEU A 93 -6.70 5.42 -19.43
N GLY A 94 -6.70 6.05 -18.26
CA GLY A 94 -7.90 6.64 -17.66
C GLY A 94 -8.97 5.62 -17.24
N ARG A 95 -8.61 4.34 -17.16
CA ARG A 95 -9.50 3.22 -16.76
C ARG A 95 -8.68 2.03 -16.29
N GLU A 96 -9.31 1.08 -15.62
CA GLU A 96 -8.65 -0.15 -15.20
C GLU A 96 -8.15 -1.00 -16.40
N PRO A 97 -6.93 -1.57 -16.31
CA PRO A 97 -6.44 -2.59 -17.23
C PRO A 97 -7.36 -3.81 -17.26
N ALA A 98 -7.49 -4.42 -18.45
CA ALA A 98 -8.25 -5.66 -18.65
C ALA A 98 -7.48 -6.88 -18.14
#